data_AF-A0A660SH30-F1
#
_entry.id   AF-A0A660SH30-F1
#
_cell.length_a   1.000
_cell.length_b   1.000
_cell.length_c   1.000
_cell.angle_alpha   90.00
_cell.angle_beta   90.00
_cell.angle_gamma   90.00
#
_symmetry.space_group_name_H-M   'P 1'
#
loop_
_entity.id
_entity.type
_entity.pdbx_description
1 polymer ?
#
loop_
_entity_poly.entity_id
_entity_poly.type
_entity_poly.pdbx_seq_one_letter_code
_entity_poly.pdbx_strand_id
1 'polypeptide(L)'
;MSRKKKLTEGEEIDEQLEEEIKQFLKEKEKIRSIIGNIGGKNTRKSEIVNVTFITLVILSFIGSVMLSEPFQAISIDIAILLVSFKISYMLYQAAKVNHFQFWILSSIEWKINQVANNIDKIEKKLEKIVDKKTNNTSFKK
;
A
#
# COMPACT_ATOMS: atom_id res chain seq x y z
N MET A 1 -4.51 23.60 47.58
CA MET A 1 -3.51 22.77 46.85
C MET A 1 -4.09 21.91 45.72
N SER A 2 -5.37 21.49 45.76
CA SER A 2 -5.91 20.53 44.77
C SER A 2 -6.14 21.04 43.34
N ARG A 3 -6.29 22.35 43.08
CA ARG A 3 -6.46 22.86 41.70
C ARG A 3 -5.17 22.83 40.89
N LYS A 4 -4.02 23.17 41.50
CA LYS A 4 -2.71 23.15 40.82
C LYS A 4 -2.31 21.74 40.37
N LYS A 5 -2.66 20.71 41.15
CA LYS A 5 -2.36 19.31 40.84
C LYS A 5 -3.17 18.74 39.67
N LYS A 6 -4.44 19.18 39.49
CA LYS A 6 -5.26 18.81 38.33
C LYS A 6 -4.82 19.48 37.02
N LEU A 7 -4.24 20.68 37.11
CA LEU A 7 -3.68 21.39 35.95
C LEU A 7 -2.43 20.68 35.42
N THR A 8 -1.53 20.25 36.32
CA THR A 8 -0.33 19.48 35.95
C THR A 8 -0.66 18.08 35.43
N GLU A 9 -1.64 17.38 36.01
CA GLU A 9 -2.09 16.07 35.49
C GLU A 9 -2.76 16.18 34.12
N GLY A 10 -3.49 17.27 33.83
CA GLY A 10 -4.08 17.51 32.51
C GLY A 10 -3.04 17.86 31.45
N GLU A 11 -2.05 18.69 31.79
CA GLU A 11 -0.93 19.04 30.90
C GLU A 11 -0.06 17.82 30.59
N GLU A 12 0.22 16.93 31.55
CA GLU A 12 0.98 15.70 31.33
C GLU A 12 0.24 14.70 30.41
N ILE A 13 -1.09 14.60 30.52
CA ILE A 13 -1.90 13.74 29.65
C ILE A 13 -1.94 14.28 28.21
N ASP A 14 -2.08 15.60 28.05
CA ASP A 14 -2.06 16.25 26.74
C ASP A 14 -0.69 16.10 26.05
N GLU A 15 0.40 16.19 26.80
CA GLU A 15 1.76 16.01 26.30
C GLU A 15 2.02 14.55 25.88
N GLN A 16 1.55 13.57 26.67
CA GLN A 16 1.59 12.15 26.29
C GLN A 16 0.75 11.85 25.04
N LEU A 17 -0.44 12.42 24.92
CA LEU A 17 -1.28 12.27 23.73
C LEU A 17 -0.60 12.86 22.49
N GLU A 18 0.05 14.02 22.61
CA GLU A 18 0.81 14.62 21.51
C GLU A 18 1.97 13.73 21.07
N GLU A 19 2.70 13.13 22.00
CA GLU A 19 3.80 12.21 21.69
C GLU A 19 3.30 10.95 20.99
N GLU A 20 2.20 10.36 21.45
CA GLU A 20 1.55 9.22 20.80
C GLU A 20 1.11 9.58 19.37
N ILE A 21 0.45 10.73 19.18
CA ILE A 21 0.04 11.21 17.86
C ILE A 21 1.24 11.41 16.94
N LYS A 22 2.34 12.00 17.44
CA LYS A 22 3.58 12.16 16.66
C LYS A 22 4.18 10.81 16.27
N GLN A 23 4.19 9.83 17.16
CA GLN A 23 4.62 8.47 16.83
C GLN A 23 3.75 7.82 15.76
N PHE A 24 2.42 7.90 15.88
CA PHE A 24 1.48 7.37 14.89
C PHE A 24 1.68 8.00 13.51
N LEU A 25 1.86 9.32 13.44
CA LEU A 25 2.12 10.02 12.18
C LEU A 25 3.42 9.54 11.53
N LYS A 26 4.48 9.34 12.33
CA LYS A 26 5.77 8.85 11.86
C LYS A 26 5.71 7.41 11.34
N GLU A 27 4.96 6.54 12.02
CA GLU A 27 4.75 5.16 11.56
C GLU A 27 3.91 5.11 10.28
N LYS A 28 2.85 5.91 10.22
CA LYS A 28 2.03 6.06 9.01
C LYS A 28 2.86 6.53 7.82
N GLU A 29 3.77 7.48 8.03
CA GLU A 29 4.63 7.99 6.97
C GLU A 29 5.66 6.95 6.50
N LYS A 30 6.23 6.15 7.42
CA LYS A 30 7.06 5.00 7.07
C LYS A 30 6.28 3.99 6.22
N ILE A 31 5.07 3.62 6.63
CA ILE A 31 4.21 2.69 5.87
C ILE A 31 3.92 3.26 4.47
N ARG A 32 3.56 4.54 4.38
CA ARG A 32 3.36 5.23 3.09
C ARG A 32 4.62 5.22 2.23
N SER A 33 5.81 5.41 2.81
CA SER A 33 7.07 5.39 2.06
C SER A 33 7.40 3.99 1.53
N ILE A 34 7.11 2.95 2.30
CA ILE A 34 7.30 1.54 1.90
C ILE A 34 6.34 1.21 0.76
N ILE A 35 5.06 1.58 0.91
CA ILE A 35 4.03 1.40 -0.13
C ILE A 35 4.40 2.19 -1.39
N GLY A 36 4.87 3.44 -1.26
CA GLY A 36 5.30 4.28 -2.38
C GLY A 36 6.56 3.76 -3.09
N ASN A 37 7.49 3.14 -2.36
CA ASN A 37 8.66 2.47 -2.94
C ASN A 37 8.28 1.18 -3.70
N ILE A 38 7.22 0.50 -3.28
CA ILE A 38 6.76 -0.74 -3.93
C ILE A 38 5.84 -0.45 -5.12
N GLY A 39 5.00 0.58 -5.03
CA GLY A 39 4.14 1.07 -6.10
C GLY A 39 4.88 1.84 -7.21
N GLY A 40 6.21 1.99 -7.09
CA GLY A 40 7.03 2.69 -8.06
C GLY A 40 6.85 4.20 -7.95
N LYS A 41 7.59 4.84 -7.05
CA LYS A 41 7.78 6.30 -7.11
C LYS A 41 8.36 6.62 -8.48
N ASN A 42 7.64 7.38 -9.31
CA ASN A 42 8.10 7.82 -10.62
C ASN A 42 9.44 8.54 -10.41
N THR A 43 10.52 7.82 -10.66
CA THR A 43 11.87 8.25 -10.35
C THR A 43 12.41 8.89 -11.61
N ARG A 44 13.24 9.93 -11.52
CA ARG A 44 13.87 10.53 -12.72
C ARG A 44 14.49 9.50 -13.67
N LYS A 45 14.94 8.36 -13.13
CA LYS A 45 15.41 7.19 -13.89
C LYS A 45 14.33 6.54 -14.77
N SER A 46 13.08 6.36 -14.30
CA SER A 46 12.00 5.80 -15.14
C SER A 46 11.61 6.74 -16.26
N GLU A 47 11.62 8.04 -16.00
CA GLU A 47 11.36 9.08 -17.00
C GLU A 47 12.45 9.10 -18.08
N ILE A 48 13.73 9.08 -17.69
CA ILE A 48 14.86 8.95 -18.62
C ILE A 48 14.75 7.68 -19.47
N VAL A 49 14.47 6.52 -18.86
CA VAL A 49 14.30 5.26 -19.60
C VAL A 49 13.16 5.37 -20.62
N ASN A 50 12.05 6.03 -20.27
CA ASN A 50 10.93 6.21 -21.18
C ASN A 50 11.29 7.12 -22.36
N VAL A 51 11.97 8.24 -22.11
CA VAL A 51 12.42 9.18 -23.15
C VAL A 51 13.43 8.51 -24.08
N THR A 52 14.39 7.75 -23.53
CA THR A 52 15.34 6.96 -24.32
C THR A 52 14.62 5.96 -25.22
N PHE A 53 13.58 5.29 -24.71
CA PHE A 53 12.82 4.32 -25.50
C PHE A 53 12.06 4.98 -26.66
N ILE A 54 11.42 6.11 -26.42
CA ILE A 54 10.73 6.89 -27.46
C ILE A 54 11.75 7.35 -28.52
N THR A 55 12.90 7.84 -28.08
CA THR A 55 13.98 8.29 -28.98
C THR A 55 14.47 7.14 -29.86
N LEU A 56 14.69 5.95 -29.30
CA LEU A 56 15.09 4.76 -30.05
C LEU A 56 14.04 4.34 -31.09
N VAL A 57 12.75 4.36 -30.73
CA VAL A 57 11.67 4.05 -31.67
C VAL A 57 11.66 5.04 -32.83
N ILE A 58 11.74 6.34 -32.56
CA ILE A 58 11.77 7.38 -33.60
C ILE A 58 12.99 7.21 -34.52
N LEU A 59 14.17 6.95 -33.96
CA LEU A 59 15.38 6.68 -34.74
C LEU A 59 15.24 5.43 -35.62
N SER A 60 14.60 4.37 -35.12
CA SER A 60 14.35 3.14 -35.88
C SER A 60 13.42 3.39 -37.09
N PHE A 61 12.44 4.30 -36.93
CA PHE A 61 11.56 4.71 -38.03
C PHE A 61 12.28 5.59 -39.05
N ILE A 62 13.09 6.56 -38.61
CA ILE A 62 13.88 7.42 -39.49
C ILE A 62 14.90 6.59 -40.28
N GLY A 63 15.59 5.66 -39.61
CA GLY A 63 16.51 4.72 -40.24
C GLY A 63 15.82 3.86 -41.31
N SER A 64 14.60 3.38 -41.04
CA SER A 64 13.81 2.64 -42.03
C SER A 64 13.56 3.45 -43.31
N VAL A 65 13.29 4.74 -43.21
CA VAL A 65 13.04 5.62 -44.37
C VAL A 65 14.33 5.96 -45.14
N MET A 66 15.47 6.00 -44.44
CA MET A 66 16.76 6.40 -45.02
C MET A 66 17.54 5.25 -45.66
N LEU A 67 17.28 3.99 -45.27
CA LEU A 67 18.00 2.81 -45.74
C LEU A 67 17.27 2.09 -46.90
N SER A 68 18.02 1.55 -47.85
CA SER A 68 17.51 0.84 -49.04
C SER A 68 16.86 -0.52 -48.72
N GLU A 69 16.13 -1.05 -49.71
CA GLU A 69 15.22 -2.22 -49.69
C GLU A 69 15.55 -3.44 -48.80
N PRO A 70 16.79 -3.97 -48.63
CA PRO A 70 16.96 -5.08 -47.68
C PRO A 70 16.99 -4.63 -46.21
N PHE A 71 17.45 -3.41 -45.95
CA PHE A 71 17.61 -2.89 -44.60
C PHE A 71 16.33 -2.22 -44.06
N GLN A 72 15.46 -1.74 -44.95
CA GLN A 72 14.19 -1.14 -44.58
C GLN A 72 13.28 -2.12 -43.83
N ALA A 73 13.13 -3.35 -44.35
CA ALA A 73 12.32 -4.40 -43.74
C ALA A 73 12.87 -4.81 -42.36
N ILE A 74 14.18 -5.02 -42.26
CA ILE A 74 14.86 -5.38 -41.00
C ILE A 74 14.69 -4.27 -39.95
N SER A 75 14.75 -2.99 -40.35
CA SER A 75 14.59 -1.85 -39.44
C SER A 75 13.17 -1.78 -38.84
N ILE A 76 12.15 -2.17 -39.60
CA ILE A 76 10.76 -2.23 -39.13
C ILE A 76 10.57 -3.39 -38.16
N ASP A 77 11.13 -4.56 -38.47
CA ASP A 77 11.07 -5.72 -37.58
C ASP A 77 11.73 -5.45 -36.23
N ILE A 78 12.89 -4.77 -36.24
CA ILE A 78 13.58 -4.33 -35.02
C ILE A 78 12.74 -3.32 -34.23
N ALA A 79 12.07 -2.39 -34.90
CA ALA A 79 11.19 -1.42 -34.25
C ALA A 79 10.02 -2.13 -33.53
N ILE A 80 9.37 -3.08 -34.20
CA ILE A 80 8.27 -3.86 -33.63
C ILE A 80 8.76 -4.69 -32.43
N LEU A 81 9.93 -5.33 -32.55
CA LEU A 81 10.54 -6.10 -31.47
C LEU A 81 10.84 -5.23 -30.25
N LEU A 82 11.41 -4.03 -30.44
CA LEU A 82 11.68 -3.07 -29.37
C LEU A 82 10.39 -2.66 -28.64
N VAL A 83 9.33 -2.32 -29.38
CA VAL A 83 8.04 -1.96 -28.79
C VAL A 83 7.44 -3.14 -28.00
N SER A 84 7.48 -4.35 -28.55
CA SER A 84 7.02 -5.56 -27.85
C SER A 84 7.79 -5.79 -26.54
N PHE A 85 9.11 -5.65 -26.59
CA PHE A 85 9.96 -5.78 -25.40
C PHE A 85 9.62 -4.73 -24.33
N LYS A 86 9.33 -3.48 -24.72
CA LYS A 86 8.90 -2.42 -23.80
C LYS A 86 7.58 -2.72 -23.12
N ILE A 87 6.60 -3.22 -23.88
CA ILE A 87 5.30 -3.62 -23.33
C ILE A 87 5.50 -4.77 -22.33
N SER A 88 6.31 -5.77 -22.68
CA SER A 88 6.65 -6.87 -21.78
C SER A 88 7.31 -6.37 -20.48
N TYR A 89 8.27 -5.45 -20.58
CA TYR A 89 8.91 -4.84 -19.41
C TYR A 89 7.90 -4.06 -18.54
N MET A 90 7.01 -3.28 -19.16
CA MET A 90 5.97 -2.55 -18.44
C MET A 90 5.01 -3.50 -17.73
N LEU A 91 4.60 -4.57 -18.39
CA LEU A 91 3.72 -5.60 -17.82
C LEU A 91 4.38 -6.33 -16.64
N TYR A 92 5.67 -6.65 -16.75
CA TYR A 92 6.45 -7.22 -15.65
C TYR A 92 6.45 -6.32 -14.41
N GLN A 93 6.67 -5.02 -14.60
CA GLN A 93 6.63 -4.06 -13.49
C GLN A 93 5.21 -3.90 -12.92
N ALA A 94 4.18 -3.90 -13.76
CA ALA A 94 2.79 -3.86 -13.31
C ALA A 94 2.41 -5.12 -12.50
N ALA A 95 2.85 -6.30 -12.91
CA ALA A 95 2.60 -7.56 -12.21
C ALA A 95 3.17 -7.55 -10.78
N LYS A 96 4.35 -6.96 -10.59
CA LYS A 96 4.96 -6.79 -9.26
C LYS A 96 4.10 -5.92 -8.33
N VAL A 97 3.58 -4.80 -8.84
CA VAL A 97 2.70 -3.92 -8.07
C VAL A 97 1.37 -4.61 -7.75
N ASN A 98 0.78 -5.32 -8.72
CA ASN A 98 -0.46 -6.06 -8.52
C ASN A 98 -0.32 -7.15 -7.46
N HIS A 99 0.79 -7.90 -7.47
CA HIS A 99 1.06 -8.89 -6.44
C HIS A 99 1.13 -8.25 -5.06
N PHE A 100 1.81 -7.10 -4.93
CA PHE A 100 1.86 -6.38 -3.66
C PHE A 100 0.49 -5.87 -3.19
N GLN A 101 -0.32 -5.31 -4.09
CA GLN A 101 -1.69 -4.89 -3.79
C GLN A 101 -2.52 -6.07 -3.28
N PHE A 102 -2.37 -7.24 -3.91
CA PHE A 102 -3.02 -8.47 -3.47
C PHE A 102 -2.59 -8.88 -2.04
N TRP A 103 -1.29 -8.83 -1.73
CA TRP A 103 -0.80 -9.13 -0.37
C TRP A 103 -1.37 -8.19 0.68
N ILE A 104 -1.46 -6.89 0.38
CA ILE A 104 -2.08 -5.92 1.30
C ILE A 104 -3.54 -6.25 1.52
N LEU A 105 -4.29 -6.51 0.45
CA LEU A 105 -5.72 -6.79 0.55
C LEU A 105 -5.98 -8.04 1.39
N SER A 106 -5.23 -9.12 1.15
CA SER A 106 -5.30 -10.36 1.93
C SER A 106 -4.97 -10.15 3.41
N SER A 107 -3.99 -9.30 3.72
CA SER A 107 -3.64 -8.95 5.10
C SER A 107 -4.76 -8.18 5.80
N ILE A 108 -5.36 -7.21 5.10
CA ILE A 108 -6.49 -6.42 5.62
C ILE A 108 -7.71 -7.32 5.82
N GLU A 109 -8.03 -8.17 4.84
CA GLU A 109 -9.13 -9.13 4.92
C GLU A 109 -8.99 -10.04 6.14
N TRP A 110 -7.80 -10.62 6.34
CA TRP A 110 -7.52 -11.44 7.51
C TRP A 110 -7.68 -10.66 8.82
N LYS A 111 -7.17 -9.42 8.88
CA LYS A 111 -7.27 -8.58 10.08
C LYS A 111 -8.72 -8.20 10.39
N ILE A 112 -9.51 -7.84 9.38
CA ILE A 112 -10.95 -7.55 9.53
C ILE A 112 -11.67 -8.78 10.06
N ASN A 113 -11.40 -9.96 9.49
CA ASN A 113 -12.00 -11.20 9.94
C ASN A 113 -11.64 -11.54 11.40
N GLN A 114 -10.40 -11.29 11.82
CA GLN A 114 -10.03 -11.43 13.22
C GLN A 114 -10.79 -10.48 14.14
N VAL A 115 -10.93 -9.21 13.75
CA VAL A 115 -11.67 -8.23 14.54
C VAL A 115 -13.14 -8.66 14.68
N ALA A 116 -13.78 -9.10 13.60
CA ALA A 116 -15.14 -9.63 13.63
C ALA A 116 -15.28 -10.82 14.59
N ASN A 117 -14.35 -11.79 14.52
CA ASN A 117 -14.33 -12.93 15.43
C ASN A 117 -14.10 -12.54 16.90
N ASN A 118 -13.30 -11.49 17.15
CA ASN A 118 -13.08 -10.99 18.51
C ASN A 118 -14.34 -10.32 19.07
N ILE A 119 -15.09 -9.58 18.24
CA ILE A 119 -16.37 -8.97 18.62
C ILE A 119 -17.38 -10.07 19.00
N ASP A 120 -17.56 -11.10 18.17
CA ASP A 120 -18.45 -12.23 18.46
C ASP A 120 -18.09 -12.96 19.78
N LYS A 121 -16.80 -13.14 20.06
CA LYS A 121 -16.35 -13.71 21.33
C LYS A 121 -16.66 -12.84 22.53
N ILE A 122 -16.58 -11.51 22.38
CA ILE A 122 -16.93 -10.56 23.44
C ILE A 122 -18.43 -10.62 23.71
N GLU A 123 -19.25 -10.62 22.66
CA GLU A 123 -20.71 -10.73 22.76
C GLU A 123 -21.14 -12.00 23.50
N LYS A 124 -20.61 -13.16 23.10
CA LYS A 124 -20.87 -14.45 23.78
C LYS A 124 -20.43 -14.48 25.24
N LYS A 125 -19.31 -13.81 25.58
CA LYS A 125 -18.86 -13.71 26.98
C LYS A 125 -19.79 -12.81 27.78
N LEU A 126 -20.27 -11.71 27.18
CA LEU A 126 -21.20 -10.79 27.81
C LEU A 126 -22.54 -11.48 28.09
N GLU A 127 -23.09 -12.21 27.12
CA GLU A 127 -24.32 -13.00 27.27
C GLU A 127 -24.21 -14.01 28.42
N LYS A 128 -23.13 -14.79 28.49
CA LYS A 128 -22.87 -15.71 29.61
C LYS A 128 -22.77 -15.02 30.97
N ILE A 129 -22.20 -13.82 31.03
CA ILE A 129 -22.11 -13.05 32.29
C ILE A 129 -23.50 -12.56 32.70
N VAL A 130 -24.30 -12.09 31.75
CA VAL A 130 -25.69 -11.66 31.97
C VAL A 130 -26.52 -12.84 32.47
N ASP A 131 -26.51 -13.98 31.79
CA ASP A 131 -27.24 -15.19 32.19
C ASP A 131 -26.83 -15.70 33.58
N LYS A 132 -25.53 -15.72 33.86
CA LYS A 132 -25.02 -16.11 35.18
C LYS A 132 -25.51 -15.16 36.28
N LYS A 133 -25.59 -13.86 36.00
CA LYS A 133 -26.10 -12.86 36.95
C LYS A 133 -27.59 -13.06 37.21
N THR A 134 -28.39 -13.30 36.16
CA THR A 134 -29.84 -13.53 36.24
C THR A 134 -30.17 -14.79 37.06
N ASN A 135 -29.46 -15.89 36.83
CA ASN A 135 -29.63 -17.14 37.57
C ASN A 135 -29.24 -17.02 39.06
N ASN A 136 -28.21 -16.23 39.39
CA ASN A 136 -27.80 -16.04 40.79
C ASN A 136 -28.80 -15.16 41.59
N THR A 137 -29.49 -14.22 40.94
CA THR A 137 -30.57 -13.44 41.57
C THR A 137 -31.85 -14.24 41.80
N SER A 138 -32.10 -15.28 41.00
CA SER A 138 -33.24 -16.19 41.20
C SER A 138 -33.10 -17.12 42.41
N PHE A 139 -31.86 -17.38 42.87
CA PHE A 139 -31.60 -18.29 43.99
C PHE A 139 -31.60 -17.60 45.37
N LYS A 140 -31.72 -16.27 45.41
CA LYS A 140 -31.66 -15.45 46.63
C LYS A 140 -33.03 -14.91 47.08
N LYS A 141 -34.11 -15.32 46.40
CA LYS A 141 -35.51 -15.08 46.77
C LYS A 141 -36.13 -16.41 47.17
#